data_AF-A0A645B3B0-F1
#
_entry.id   AF-A0A645B3B0-F1
#
_cell.length_a   1.000
_cell.length_b   1.000
_cell.length_c   1.000
_cell.angle_alpha   90.00
_cell.angle_beta   90.00
_cell.angle_gamma   90.00
#
_symmetry.space_group_name_H-M   'P 1'
#
loop_
_entity.id
_entity.type
_entity.pdbx_description
1 polymer ?
#
loop_
_entity_poly.entity_id
_entity_poly.type
_entity_poly.pdbx_seq_one_letter_code
_entity_poly.pdbx_strand_id
1 'polypeptide(L)'
;MTIVLPHGVLFRGGDEEKIRKNLIEQNHIDAIIGLPANIFFGTGIPTIVMVLKQKRDNTDVLIVDASKGFIKVGKNNKLQSSDIKKIVDTVIARKTIDKFSRKVERDEIRQNEYNLNIPRYVDSSEKAESWDIYSSMFGGIPNKEIEEFKDLWTAFPSLKSSLFKATNASFSDFCVEDIKKQILESSDVINYFATYNNSFNDFGSFLSNQLIDNLNDVNVSREETIIADDIFRRVAAIPLVDKYKAFQLLDDEWNKVATDIEIIQTEGFDCTKIVDPHYVIKKKDGKDVEVQEGWEGHIIPFDLIWKTMLKEEKQKIDAKESRLSEISSSFSEILESISDDDKESNSNLFNDENDAFVNAQVTKMAKSLKGKYAEDSLENKVLMVSKLIEEEKQLKKDVKVCLSELEVDTKKAIENLSNEQVIELLKAKWINPVVENITKLPSILINEYLSKLIKLSKKYTITLIKLDEEIKNSESSLAEMIDELDANEFDLKGLNEFKKLLGGK
;
A
#
# COMPACT_ATOMS: atom_id res chain seq x y z
N MET A 1 -5.07 -10.59 -35.34
CA MET A 1 -3.62 -10.55 -35.03
C MET A 1 -3.40 -9.48 -33.98
N THR A 2 -2.54 -9.73 -33.00
CA THR A 2 -2.11 -8.76 -31.99
C THR A 2 -0.60 -8.64 -32.06
N ILE A 3 -0.08 -7.42 -32.20
CA ILE A 3 1.37 -7.18 -32.35
C ILE A 3 1.82 -6.07 -31.39
N VAL A 4 2.97 -6.28 -30.75
CA VAL A 4 3.60 -5.28 -29.89
C VAL A 4 4.56 -4.43 -30.71
N LEU A 5 4.43 -3.10 -30.63
CA LEU A 5 5.23 -2.15 -31.41
C LEU A 5 5.66 -0.95 -30.54
N PRO A 6 6.76 -0.26 -30.86
CA PRO A 6 7.04 1.07 -30.29
C PRO A 6 6.01 2.11 -30.75
N HIS A 7 5.82 3.18 -29.98
CA HIS A 7 4.88 4.26 -30.34
C HIS A 7 5.16 4.93 -31.70
N GLY A 8 6.40 4.89 -32.19
CA GLY A 8 6.81 5.57 -33.43
C GLY A 8 5.94 5.24 -34.64
N VAL A 9 5.47 3.99 -34.76
CA VAL A 9 4.61 3.54 -35.88
C VAL A 9 3.30 4.33 -36.00
N LEU A 10 2.85 4.96 -34.91
CA LEU A 10 1.60 5.71 -34.85
C LEU A 10 1.69 7.09 -35.50
N PHE A 11 2.88 7.69 -35.58
CA PHE A 11 3.00 9.11 -35.93
C PHE A 11 4.18 9.46 -36.82
N ARG A 12 5.16 8.56 -37.02
CA ARG A 12 6.27 8.83 -37.94
C ARG A 12 5.75 8.99 -39.37
N GLY A 13 6.39 9.93 -40.09
CA GLY A 13 6.08 10.30 -41.46
C GLY A 13 6.71 9.37 -42.50
N GLY A 14 6.61 9.75 -43.78
CA GLY A 14 7.30 9.05 -44.87
C GLY A 14 6.65 7.72 -45.23
N ASP A 15 7.42 6.65 -45.34
CA ASP A 15 6.88 5.35 -45.74
C ASP A 15 6.00 4.71 -44.65
N GLU A 16 6.31 4.94 -43.37
CA GLU A 16 5.47 4.47 -42.25
C GLU A 16 4.08 5.14 -42.25
N GLU A 17 3.99 6.40 -42.68
CA GLU A 17 2.72 7.09 -42.88
C GLU A 17 1.90 6.49 -44.02
N LYS A 18 2.53 6.18 -45.16
CA LYS A 18 1.86 5.50 -46.28
C LYS A 18 1.29 4.14 -45.86
N ILE A 19 2.07 3.36 -45.10
CA ILE A 19 1.64 2.07 -44.56
C ILE A 19 0.45 2.26 -43.62
N ARG A 20 0.55 3.18 -42.66
CA ARG A 20 -0.52 3.47 -41.69
C ARG A 20 -1.81 3.94 -42.37
N LYS A 21 -1.71 4.84 -43.34
CA LYS A 21 -2.83 5.28 -44.17
C LYS A 21 -3.51 4.11 -44.86
N ASN A 22 -2.74 3.22 -45.48
CA ASN A 22 -3.29 2.04 -46.15
C ASN A 22 -4.01 1.11 -45.17
N LEU A 23 -3.43 0.84 -44.00
CA LEU A 23 -4.05 0.02 -42.96
C LEU A 23 -5.37 0.61 -42.42
N ILE A 24 -5.46 1.92 -42.29
CA ILE A 24 -6.70 2.62 -41.90
C ILE A 24 -7.76 2.57 -43.00
N GLU A 25 -7.37 2.86 -44.24
CA GLU A 25 -8.30 2.90 -45.37
C GLU A 25 -8.85 1.51 -45.72
N GLN A 26 -8.03 0.46 -45.60
CA GLN A 26 -8.46 -0.93 -45.74
C GLN A 26 -9.21 -1.47 -44.51
N ASN A 27 -9.43 -0.65 -43.48
CA ASN A 27 -10.18 -1.02 -42.29
C ASN A 27 -9.54 -2.14 -41.45
N HIS A 28 -8.20 -2.18 -41.38
CA HIS A 28 -7.48 -3.29 -40.74
C HIS A 28 -7.10 -3.05 -39.27
N ILE A 29 -6.96 -1.80 -38.83
CA ILE A 29 -6.61 -1.47 -37.44
C ILE A 29 -7.88 -1.44 -36.59
N ASP A 30 -8.04 -2.42 -35.69
CA ASP A 30 -9.22 -2.54 -34.84
C ASP A 30 -9.13 -1.74 -33.53
N ALA A 31 -7.98 -1.86 -32.87
CA ALA A 31 -7.69 -1.17 -31.63
C ALA A 31 -6.18 -0.89 -31.48
N ILE A 32 -5.86 0.18 -30.75
CA ILE A 32 -4.52 0.54 -30.33
C ILE A 32 -4.55 0.68 -28.81
N ILE A 33 -3.68 -0.07 -28.13
CA ILE A 33 -3.60 -0.11 -26.67
C ILE A 33 -2.21 0.40 -26.27
N GLY A 34 -2.13 1.57 -25.65
CA GLY A 34 -0.89 2.10 -25.09
C GLY A 34 -0.56 1.43 -23.77
N LEU A 35 0.61 0.81 -23.68
CA LEU A 35 1.11 0.18 -22.47
C LEU A 35 1.96 1.16 -21.64
N PRO A 36 2.09 0.93 -20.33
CA PRO A 36 3.04 1.65 -19.50
C PRO A 36 4.47 1.58 -20.02
N ALA A 37 5.23 2.65 -19.78
CA ALA A 37 6.68 2.68 -19.97
C ALA A 37 7.38 1.67 -19.03
N ASN A 38 8.64 1.33 -19.29
CA ASN A 38 9.45 0.42 -18.44
C ASN A 38 8.83 -0.97 -18.16
N ILE A 39 7.94 -1.49 -19.02
CA ILE A 39 7.42 -2.86 -18.88
C ILE A 39 8.42 -3.90 -19.38
N PHE A 40 9.16 -3.59 -20.45
CA PHE A 40 10.09 -4.52 -21.06
C PHE A 40 11.49 -4.40 -20.45
N PHE A 41 12.14 -5.55 -20.23
CA PHE A 41 13.54 -5.57 -19.83
C PHE A 41 14.44 -4.96 -20.92
N GLY A 42 15.38 -4.11 -20.53
CA GLY A 42 16.38 -3.52 -21.43
C GLY A 42 15.95 -2.26 -22.19
N THR A 43 14.70 -1.80 -22.05
CA THR A 43 14.24 -0.52 -22.62
C THR A 43 13.19 0.15 -21.75
N GLY A 44 13.29 1.47 -21.58
CA GLY A 44 12.29 2.25 -20.86
C GLY A 44 11.18 2.83 -21.73
N ILE A 45 11.20 2.56 -23.03
CA ILE A 45 10.30 3.19 -23.99
C ILE A 45 8.88 2.62 -23.83
N PRO A 46 7.81 3.45 -23.85
CA PRO A 46 6.44 2.97 -23.90
C PRO A 46 6.13 2.27 -25.23
N THR A 47 5.32 1.23 -25.16
CA THR A 47 4.98 0.37 -26.30
C THR A 47 3.47 0.32 -26.46
N ILE A 48 3.02 -0.14 -27.63
CA ILE A 48 1.61 -0.38 -27.90
C ILE A 48 1.36 -1.85 -28.24
N VAL A 49 0.13 -2.29 -28.01
CA VAL A 49 -0.45 -3.45 -28.69
C VAL A 49 -1.39 -2.96 -29.78
N MET A 50 -1.12 -3.34 -31.02
CA MET A 50 -2.01 -3.07 -32.15
C MET A 50 -2.81 -4.33 -32.48
N VAL A 51 -4.13 -4.20 -32.48
CA VAL A 51 -5.07 -5.27 -32.83
C VAL A 51 -5.46 -5.08 -34.30
N LEU A 52 -5.14 -6.07 -35.13
CA LEU A 52 -5.44 -6.08 -36.56
C LEU A 52 -6.50 -7.16 -36.88
N LYS A 53 -7.50 -6.77 -37.67
CA LYS A 53 -8.56 -7.65 -38.19
C LYS A 53 -8.72 -7.46 -39.70
N GLN A 54 -8.77 -8.56 -40.46
CA GLN A 54 -8.93 -8.49 -41.91
C GLN A 54 -10.36 -8.08 -42.34
N LYS A 55 -11.36 -8.53 -41.58
CA LYS A 55 -12.78 -8.21 -41.79
C LYS A 55 -13.37 -7.79 -40.46
N ARG A 56 -14.08 -6.66 -40.46
CA ARG A 56 -14.79 -6.12 -39.30
C ARG A 56 -15.95 -5.24 -39.77
N ASP A 57 -17.03 -5.25 -39.01
CA ASP A 57 -18.27 -4.52 -39.34
C ASP A 57 -18.16 -3.03 -39.00
N ASN A 58 -17.38 -2.70 -37.96
CA ASN A 58 -17.11 -1.34 -37.54
C ASN A 58 -15.96 -0.71 -38.33
N THR A 59 -16.01 0.61 -38.48
CA THR A 59 -14.95 1.40 -39.15
C THR A 59 -14.12 2.26 -38.20
N ASP A 60 -14.57 2.42 -36.96
CA ASP A 60 -13.84 3.16 -35.93
C ASP A 60 -12.59 2.41 -35.44
N VAL A 61 -11.60 3.15 -34.95
CA VAL A 61 -10.45 2.59 -34.22
C VAL A 61 -10.66 2.85 -32.74
N LEU A 62 -10.58 1.80 -31.92
CA LEU A 62 -10.61 1.96 -30.47
C LEU A 62 -9.20 2.31 -29.98
N ILE A 63 -9.05 3.48 -29.37
CA ILE A 63 -7.78 3.88 -28.76
C ILE A 63 -7.92 3.77 -27.26
N VAL A 64 -7.02 3.01 -26.63
CA VAL A 64 -6.96 2.76 -25.19
C VAL A 64 -5.61 3.26 -24.67
N ASP A 65 -5.64 4.13 -23.68
CA ASP A 65 -4.46 4.55 -22.93
C ASP A 65 -4.40 3.82 -21.58
N ALA A 66 -3.63 2.73 -21.53
CA ALA A 66 -3.38 2.00 -20.30
C ALA A 66 -2.02 2.38 -19.66
N SER A 67 -1.40 3.48 -20.09
CA SER A 67 -0.05 3.87 -19.63
C SER A 67 0.07 4.08 -18.12
N LYS A 68 -1.04 4.31 -17.43
CA LYS A 68 -1.12 4.57 -15.98
C LYS A 68 -1.50 3.35 -15.13
N GLY A 69 -1.97 2.25 -15.72
CA GLY A 69 -2.40 1.07 -14.97
C GLY A 69 -1.22 0.13 -14.75
N PHE A 70 -0.44 0.34 -13.68
CA PHE A 70 0.67 -0.53 -13.32
C PHE A 70 1.07 -0.38 -11.85
N ILE A 71 1.78 -1.38 -11.34
CA ILE A 71 2.57 -1.29 -10.11
C ILE A 71 4.05 -1.20 -10.44
N LYS A 72 4.80 -0.44 -9.64
CA LYS A 72 6.25 -0.34 -9.78
C LYS A 72 6.92 -1.49 -9.04
N VAL A 73 7.71 -2.29 -9.75
CA VAL A 73 8.48 -3.42 -9.20
C VAL A 73 9.96 -3.16 -9.47
N GLY A 74 10.65 -2.62 -8.46
CA GLY A 74 12.02 -2.14 -8.59
C GLY A 74 12.13 -0.99 -9.60
N LYS A 75 12.86 -1.20 -10.70
CA LYS A 75 13.02 -0.22 -11.79
C LYS A 75 11.98 -0.36 -12.90
N ASN A 76 11.25 -1.47 -12.93
CA ASN A 76 10.31 -1.79 -14.00
C ASN A 76 8.86 -1.58 -13.54
N ASN A 77 7.97 -1.45 -14.51
CA ASN A 77 6.53 -1.41 -14.28
C ASN A 77 5.94 -2.79 -14.61
N LYS A 78 4.97 -3.24 -13.82
CA LYS A 78 4.26 -4.50 -14.01
C LYS A 78 2.76 -4.22 -14.10
N LEU A 79 2.12 -4.76 -15.14
CA LEU A 79 0.66 -4.81 -15.22
C LEU A 79 0.16 -5.83 -14.20
N GLN A 80 -0.83 -5.45 -13.41
CA GLN A 80 -1.55 -6.38 -12.56
C GLN A 80 -2.65 -7.08 -13.35
N SER A 81 -3.19 -8.18 -12.81
CA SER A 81 -4.30 -8.90 -13.46
C SER A 81 -5.53 -8.01 -13.62
N SER A 82 -5.80 -7.12 -12.67
CA SER A 82 -6.86 -6.10 -12.77
C SER A 82 -6.67 -5.11 -13.91
N ASP A 83 -5.43 -4.64 -14.12
CA ASP A 83 -5.09 -3.74 -15.23
C ASP A 83 -5.36 -4.45 -16.58
N ILE A 84 -4.92 -5.70 -16.70
CA ILE A 84 -5.14 -6.53 -17.89
C ILE A 84 -6.64 -6.77 -18.12
N LYS A 85 -7.38 -7.18 -17.08
CA LYS A 85 -8.83 -7.42 -17.15
C LYS A 85 -9.57 -6.17 -17.59
N LYS A 86 -9.22 -5.00 -17.07
CA LYS A 86 -9.82 -3.72 -17.47
C LYS A 86 -9.57 -3.38 -18.94
N ILE A 87 -8.35 -3.60 -19.43
CA ILE A 87 -8.01 -3.41 -20.85
C ILE A 87 -8.84 -4.36 -21.71
N VAL A 88 -8.86 -5.66 -21.37
CA VAL A 88 -9.56 -6.71 -22.12
C VAL A 88 -11.07 -6.44 -22.17
N ASP A 89 -11.70 -6.19 -21.02
CA ASP A 89 -13.13 -5.84 -20.92
C ASP A 89 -13.47 -4.62 -21.79
N THR A 90 -12.60 -3.61 -21.78
CA THR A 90 -12.79 -2.37 -22.56
C THR A 90 -12.68 -2.63 -24.06
N VAL A 91 -11.71 -3.44 -24.49
CA VAL A 91 -11.49 -3.78 -25.90
C VAL A 91 -12.62 -4.67 -26.44
N ILE A 92 -13.00 -5.71 -25.70
CA ILE A 92 -14.08 -6.63 -26.10
C ILE A 92 -15.40 -5.87 -26.24
N ALA A 93 -15.74 -5.02 -25.26
CA ALA A 93 -16.99 -4.26 -25.28
C ALA A 93 -16.92 -2.94 -26.07
N ARG A 94 -15.75 -2.58 -26.62
CA ARG A 94 -15.45 -1.29 -27.28
C ARG A 94 -15.97 -0.07 -26.49
N LYS A 95 -15.79 -0.09 -25.18
CA LYS A 95 -16.30 0.97 -24.28
C LYS A 95 -15.49 2.25 -24.48
N THR A 96 -16.16 3.39 -24.37
CA THR A 96 -15.51 4.70 -24.22
C THR A 96 -15.55 5.04 -22.74
N ILE A 97 -14.38 5.27 -22.17
CA ILE A 97 -14.19 5.48 -20.73
C ILE A 97 -13.32 6.74 -20.60
N ASP A 98 -13.80 7.71 -19.80
CA ASP A 98 -13.11 8.97 -19.59
C ASP A 98 -11.63 8.74 -19.21
N LYS A 99 -10.74 9.52 -19.84
CA LYS A 99 -9.27 9.44 -19.68
C LYS A 99 -8.60 8.08 -19.97
N PHE A 100 -9.34 7.08 -20.43
CA PHE A 100 -8.82 5.72 -20.61
C PHE A 100 -9.03 5.16 -22.01
N SER A 101 -10.18 5.40 -22.63
CA SER A 101 -10.46 4.87 -23.97
C SER A 101 -11.47 5.69 -24.75
N ARG A 102 -11.31 5.74 -26.07
CA ARG A 102 -12.23 6.42 -26.98
C ARG A 102 -12.34 5.67 -28.29
N LYS A 103 -13.57 5.55 -28.79
CA LYS A 103 -13.83 5.15 -30.18
C LYS A 103 -13.62 6.35 -31.09
N VAL A 104 -12.69 6.23 -32.03
CA VAL A 104 -12.32 7.30 -32.94
C VAL A 104 -12.80 6.95 -34.33
N GLU A 105 -13.62 7.83 -34.91
CA GLU A 105 -14.13 7.63 -36.26
C GLU A 105 -13.02 7.79 -37.30
N ARG A 106 -13.13 7.06 -38.41
CA ARG A 106 -12.13 7.10 -39.48
C ARG A 106 -11.94 8.51 -40.05
N ASP A 107 -13.01 9.31 -40.11
CA ASP A 107 -12.92 10.67 -40.64
C ASP A 107 -12.16 11.62 -39.68
N GLU A 108 -12.27 11.44 -38.37
CA GLU A 108 -11.44 12.14 -37.39
C GLU A 108 -9.95 11.76 -37.55
N ILE A 109 -9.66 10.49 -37.84
CA ILE A 109 -8.28 10.03 -38.12
C ILE A 109 -7.73 10.68 -39.40
N ARG A 110 -8.57 10.80 -40.45
CA ARG A 110 -8.19 11.48 -41.70
C ARG A 110 -7.90 12.96 -41.48
N GLN A 111 -8.71 13.64 -40.67
CA GLN A 111 -8.49 15.05 -40.29
C GLN A 111 -7.20 15.25 -39.50
N ASN A 112 -6.81 14.25 -38.70
CA ASN A 112 -5.54 14.22 -37.98
C ASN A 112 -4.37 13.69 -38.84
N GLU A 113 -4.47 13.72 -40.17
CA GLU A 113 -3.42 13.29 -41.10
C GLU A 113 -2.95 11.85 -40.84
N TYR A 114 -3.88 10.97 -40.48
CA TYR A 114 -3.60 9.59 -40.08
C TYR A 114 -2.66 9.46 -38.88
N ASN A 115 -2.44 10.51 -38.09
CA ASN A 115 -1.63 10.44 -36.88
C ASN A 115 -2.43 9.74 -35.77
N LEU A 116 -1.95 8.57 -35.34
CA LEU A 116 -2.61 7.72 -34.34
C LEU A 116 -2.01 7.88 -32.94
N ASN A 117 -1.27 8.97 -32.68
CA ASN A 117 -0.67 9.21 -31.36
C ASN A 117 -1.77 9.29 -30.28
N ILE A 118 -1.65 8.47 -29.24
CA ILE A 118 -2.71 8.24 -28.24
C ILE A 118 -3.21 9.54 -27.59
N PRO A 119 -2.34 10.48 -27.15
CA PRO A 119 -2.79 11.74 -26.51
C PRO A 119 -3.63 12.66 -27.40
N ARG A 120 -3.67 12.43 -28.72
CA ARG A 120 -4.57 13.19 -29.62
C ARG A 120 -6.03 12.80 -29.44
N TYR A 121 -6.29 11.60 -28.93
CA TYR A 121 -7.63 11.04 -28.85
C TYR A 121 -8.08 10.73 -27.44
N VAL A 122 -7.14 10.41 -26.54
CA VAL A 122 -7.39 10.13 -25.12
C VAL A 122 -6.49 11.04 -24.29
N ASP A 123 -7.08 12.02 -23.62
CA ASP A 123 -6.37 12.85 -22.65
C ASP A 123 -6.35 12.17 -21.28
N SER A 124 -5.27 11.46 -20.99
CA SER A 124 -5.05 10.84 -19.69
C SER A 124 -4.34 11.76 -18.70
N SER A 125 -4.02 13.01 -19.05
CA SER A 125 -3.24 13.90 -18.20
C SER A 125 -3.93 14.22 -16.88
N GLU A 126 -3.11 14.41 -15.84
CA GLU A 126 -3.61 14.94 -14.57
C GLU A 126 -3.85 16.43 -14.73
N LYS A 127 -4.94 16.93 -14.16
CA LYS A 127 -5.15 18.38 -14.10
C LYS A 127 -4.03 18.97 -13.24
N ALA A 128 -3.38 20.02 -13.75
CA ALA A 128 -2.43 20.78 -12.96
C ALA A 128 -3.12 21.30 -11.69
N GLU A 129 -2.40 21.26 -10.57
CA GLU A 129 -2.90 21.82 -9.31
C GLU A 129 -3.08 23.33 -9.49
N SER A 130 -4.32 23.79 -9.37
CA SER A 130 -4.67 25.21 -9.46
C SER A 130 -4.81 25.80 -8.06
N TRP A 131 -4.36 27.03 -7.88
CA TRP A 131 -4.54 27.80 -6.64
C TRP A 131 -5.44 29.00 -6.91
N ASP A 132 -6.48 29.16 -6.09
CA ASP A 132 -7.34 30.33 -6.16
C ASP A 132 -6.74 31.51 -5.39
N ILE A 133 -6.66 32.66 -6.04
CA ILE A 133 -6.00 33.85 -5.52
C ILE A 133 -6.76 34.39 -4.29
N TYR A 134 -8.09 34.43 -4.35
CA TYR A 134 -8.91 34.92 -3.24
C TYR A 134 -8.76 34.01 -2.03
N SER A 135 -8.87 32.69 -2.24
CA SER A 135 -8.68 31.71 -1.18
C SER A 135 -7.29 31.76 -0.55
N SER A 136 -6.26 32.03 -1.33
CA SER A 136 -4.88 32.16 -0.82
C SER A 136 -4.69 33.42 0.02
N MET A 137 -5.44 34.49 -0.27
CA MET A 137 -5.36 35.76 0.46
C MET A 137 -6.24 35.77 1.72
N PHE A 138 -7.48 35.31 1.59
CA PHE A 138 -8.54 35.48 2.61
C PHE A 138 -9.01 34.17 3.24
N GLY A 139 -8.63 33.02 2.69
CA GLY A 139 -9.15 31.72 3.10
C GLY A 139 -10.44 31.35 2.36
N GLY A 140 -11.08 30.28 2.80
CA GLY A 140 -12.25 29.71 2.12
C GLY A 140 -11.89 28.89 0.89
N ILE A 141 -12.81 28.01 0.48
CA ILE A 141 -12.58 27.03 -0.57
C ILE A 141 -13.47 27.37 -1.77
N PRO A 142 -12.91 27.42 -2.99
CA PRO A 142 -13.71 27.66 -4.19
C PRO A 142 -14.72 26.53 -4.40
N ASN A 143 -15.99 26.87 -4.65
CA ASN A 143 -17.04 25.88 -4.92
C ASN A 143 -16.69 24.98 -6.11
N LYS A 144 -15.90 25.48 -7.08
CA LYS A 144 -15.41 24.69 -8.22
C LYS A 144 -14.53 23.50 -7.79
N GLU A 145 -13.69 23.67 -6.76
CA GLU A 145 -12.85 22.58 -6.23
C GLU A 145 -13.69 21.57 -5.44
N ILE A 146 -14.75 22.03 -4.77
CA ILE A 146 -15.71 21.15 -4.10
C ILE A 146 -16.46 20.29 -5.13
N GLU A 147 -16.85 20.85 -6.28
CA GLU A 147 -17.53 20.10 -7.35
C GLU A 147 -16.64 19.05 -8.04
N GLU A 148 -15.32 19.07 -7.86
CA GLU A 148 -14.46 17.99 -8.37
C GLU A 148 -14.75 16.64 -7.70
N PHE A 149 -15.38 16.66 -6.52
CA PHE A 149 -15.83 15.48 -5.78
C PHE A 149 -17.29 15.09 -6.10
N LYS A 150 -17.83 15.50 -7.26
CA LYS A 150 -19.22 15.21 -7.68
C LYS A 150 -19.65 13.74 -7.51
N ASP A 151 -18.76 12.79 -7.77
CA ASP A 151 -19.08 11.36 -7.67
C ASP A 151 -19.32 10.98 -6.21
N LEU A 152 -18.52 11.56 -5.29
CA LEU A 152 -18.69 11.40 -3.85
C LEU A 152 -20.01 12.02 -3.37
N TRP A 153 -20.36 13.21 -3.86
CA TRP A 153 -21.61 13.89 -3.48
C TRP A 153 -22.85 13.21 -4.04
N THR A 154 -22.72 12.55 -5.20
CA THR A 154 -23.78 11.73 -5.77
C THR A 154 -24.00 10.48 -4.93
N ALA A 155 -22.92 9.88 -4.40
CA ALA A 155 -22.99 8.72 -3.52
C ALA A 155 -23.47 9.08 -2.09
N PHE A 156 -23.07 10.24 -1.57
CA PHE A 156 -23.35 10.71 -0.21
C PHE A 156 -23.95 12.12 -0.21
N PRO A 157 -25.26 12.28 -0.52
CA PRO A 157 -25.88 13.59 -0.69
C PRO A 157 -25.89 14.45 0.57
N SER A 158 -26.08 13.85 1.75
CA SER A 158 -26.13 14.59 3.03
C SER A 158 -24.73 15.03 3.49
N LEU A 159 -23.70 14.32 3.04
CA LEU A 159 -22.32 14.56 3.46
C LEU A 159 -21.83 15.94 3.05
N LYS A 160 -22.13 16.38 1.82
CA LYS A 160 -21.73 17.71 1.31
C LYS A 160 -22.23 18.84 2.20
N SER A 161 -23.53 18.84 2.52
CA SER A 161 -24.15 19.85 3.38
C SER A 161 -23.68 19.79 4.84
N SER A 162 -23.18 18.63 5.27
CA SER A 162 -22.66 18.44 6.63
C SER A 162 -21.20 18.89 6.80
N LEU A 163 -20.42 18.92 5.71
CA LEU A 163 -19.00 19.28 5.72
C LEU A 163 -18.76 20.74 5.37
N PHE A 164 -19.58 21.33 4.51
CA PHE A 164 -19.38 22.66 3.97
C PHE A 164 -20.51 23.62 4.31
N LYS A 165 -20.14 24.86 4.64
CA LYS A 165 -21.07 25.99 4.78
C LYS A 165 -20.71 27.06 3.75
N ALA A 166 -21.70 27.49 2.97
CA ALA A 166 -21.50 28.55 1.99
C ALA A 166 -21.21 29.88 2.69
N THR A 167 -20.10 30.52 2.30
CA THR A 167 -19.70 31.84 2.80
C THR A 167 -20.20 32.93 1.84
N ASN A 168 -20.17 32.65 0.54
CA ASN A 168 -20.78 33.47 -0.50
C ASN A 168 -21.13 32.62 -1.74
N ALA A 169 -21.50 33.26 -2.85
CA ALA A 169 -21.91 32.57 -4.08
C ALA A 169 -20.81 31.67 -4.70
N SER A 170 -19.54 31.98 -4.46
CA SER A 170 -18.39 31.33 -5.11
C SER A 170 -17.52 30.50 -4.16
N PHE A 171 -17.63 30.73 -2.85
CA PHE A 171 -16.75 30.15 -1.83
C PHE A 171 -17.53 29.56 -0.65
N SER A 172 -16.99 28.47 -0.09
CA SER A 172 -17.50 27.79 1.11
C SER A 172 -16.37 27.49 2.08
N ASP A 173 -16.69 27.34 3.36
CA ASP A 173 -15.77 26.93 4.41
C ASP A 173 -16.11 25.54 4.94
N PHE A 174 -15.10 24.82 5.44
CA PHE A 174 -15.36 23.65 6.27
C PHE A 174 -16.05 24.09 7.56
N CYS A 175 -17.18 23.48 7.89
CA CYS A 175 -17.93 23.78 9.10
C CYS A 175 -17.66 22.79 10.25
N VAL A 176 -16.63 21.95 10.12
CA VAL A 176 -16.26 20.91 11.09
C VAL A 176 -14.78 20.97 11.44
N GLU A 177 -14.48 20.73 12.72
CA GLU A 177 -13.09 20.65 13.21
C GLU A 177 -12.44 19.31 12.83
N ASP A 178 -13.19 18.21 12.95
CA ASP A 178 -12.73 16.86 12.59
C ASP A 178 -13.51 16.31 11.40
N ILE A 179 -12.93 16.50 10.20
CA ILE A 179 -13.46 15.99 8.93
C ILE A 179 -13.58 14.46 8.95
N LYS A 180 -12.63 13.77 9.58
CA LYS A 180 -12.60 12.30 9.60
C LYS A 180 -13.77 11.76 10.41
N LYS A 181 -13.96 12.29 11.62
CA LYS A 181 -15.06 11.89 12.48
C LYS A 181 -16.41 12.13 11.81
N GLN A 182 -16.61 13.32 11.22
CA GLN A 182 -17.87 13.67 10.56
C GLN A 182 -18.22 12.75 9.39
N ILE A 183 -17.23 12.36 8.58
CA ILE A 183 -17.45 11.43 7.46
C ILE A 183 -17.85 10.05 7.98
N LEU A 184 -17.16 9.53 8.99
CA LEU A 184 -17.41 8.18 9.52
C LEU A 184 -18.75 8.06 10.26
N GLU A 185 -19.20 9.15 10.90
CA GLU A 185 -20.48 9.21 11.62
C GLU A 185 -21.66 9.59 10.72
N SER A 186 -21.41 9.93 9.45
CA SER A 186 -22.47 10.27 8.49
C SER A 186 -23.39 9.07 8.22
N SER A 187 -24.71 9.32 8.24
CA SER A 187 -25.73 8.32 7.91
C SER A 187 -25.51 7.70 6.54
N ASP A 188 -25.04 8.48 5.56
CA ASP A 188 -24.82 8.00 4.20
C ASP A 188 -23.68 6.98 4.15
N VAL A 189 -22.59 7.25 4.88
CA VAL A 189 -21.42 6.36 4.95
C VAL A 189 -21.77 5.09 5.73
N ILE A 190 -22.47 5.22 6.86
CA ILE A 190 -22.95 4.06 7.64
C ILE A 190 -23.85 3.16 6.79
N ASN A 191 -24.83 3.74 6.08
CA ASN A 191 -25.74 2.99 5.20
C ASN A 191 -25.00 2.36 4.01
N TYR A 192 -23.97 3.03 3.49
CA TYR A 192 -23.11 2.50 2.44
C TYR A 192 -22.33 1.27 2.89
N PHE A 193 -21.70 1.31 4.07
CA PHE A 193 -21.06 0.13 4.66
C PHE A 193 -22.06 -1.00 4.92
N ALA A 194 -23.26 -0.69 5.43
CA ALA A 194 -24.30 -1.69 5.65
C ALA A 194 -24.76 -2.34 4.34
N THR A 195 -24.96 -1.55 3.28
CA THR A 195 -25.34 -2.04 1.95
C THR A 195 -24.25 -2.93 1.36
N TYR A 196 -22.99 -2.52 1.48
CA TYR A 196 -21.86 -3.32 1.03
C TYR A 196 -21.75 -4.65 1.77
N ASN A 197 -21.77 -4.63 3.10
CA ASN A 197 -21.69 -5.82 3.93
C ASN A 197 -22.85 -6.78 3.65
N ASN A 198 -24.06 -6.25 3.42
CA ASN A 198 -25.20 -7.07 3.04
C ASN A 198 -25.03 -7.72 1.66
N SER A 199 -24.38 -7.05 0.70
CA SER A 199 -24.09 -7.61 -0.64
C SER A 199 -23.05 -8.74 -0.60
N PHE A 200 -22.24 -8.83 0.46
CA PHE A 200 -21.17 -9.82 0.62
C PHE A 200 -21.39 -10.80 1.79
N ASN A 201 -22.55 -10.78 2.44
CA ASN A 201 -22.79 -11.58 3.65
C ASN A 201 -22.70 -13.10 3.42
N ASP A 202 -23.11 -13.57 2.25
CA ASP A 202 -23.10 -14.96 1.81
C ASP A 202 -21.85 -15.30 0.98
N PHE A 203 -20.98 -14.32 0.69
CA PHE A 203 -19.85 -14.51 -0.21
C PHE A 203 -18.87 -15.57 0.29
N GLY A 204 -18.59 -15.61 1.60
CA GLY A 204 -17.77 -16.68 2.18
C GLY A 204 -18.40 -18.08 2.04
N SER A 205 -19.72 -18.18 2.17
CA SER A 205 -20.45 -19.45 1.96
C SER A 205 -20.44 -19.86 0.49
N PHE A 206 -20.59 -18.89 -0.42
CA PHE A 206 -20.46 -19.11 -1.86
C PHE A 206 -19.07 -19.65 -2.23
N LEU A 207 -17.99 -19.02 -1.74
CA LEU A 207 -16.62 -19.49 -1.96
C LEU A 207 -16.40 -20.91 -1.40
N SER A 208 -16.93 -21.21 -0.22
CA SER A 208 -16.82 -22.55 0.38
C SER A 208 -17.48 -23.61 -0.50
N ASN A 209 -18.66 -23.30 -1.06
CA ASN A 209 -19.36 -24.21 -1.94
C ASN A 209 -18.59 -24.43 -3.26
N GLN A 210 -18.08 -23.36 -3.87
CA GLN A 210 -17.35 -23.48 -5.13
C GLN A 210 -16.01 -24.21 -4.97
N LEU A 211 -15.23 -23.87 -3.94
CA LEU A 211 -13.82 -24.29 -3.84
C LEU A 211 -13.61 -25.53 -2.97
N ILE A 212 -14.43 -25.72 -1.93
CA ILE A 212 -14.24 -26.80 -0.95
C ILE A 212 -15.25 -27.93 -1.16
N ASP A 213 -16.54 -27.62 -1.27
CA ASP A 213 -17.57 -28.66 -1.39
C ASP A 213 -17.48 -29.41 -2.74
N ASN A 214 -17.03 -28.73 -3.80
CA ASN A 214 -16.89 -29.28 -5.15
C ASN A 214 -15.43 -29.50 -5.58
N LEU A 215 -14.50 -29.63 -4.62
CA LEU A 215 -13.04 -29.58 -4.85
C LEU A 215 -12.54 -30.46 -6.00
N ASN A 216 -13.07 -31.67 -6.18
CA ASN A 216 -12.61 -32.61 -7.21
C ASN A 216 -12.98 -32.20 -8.65
N ASP A 217 -14.00 -31.34 -8.82
CA ASP A 217 -14.52 -30.95 -10.14
C ASP A 217 -14.13 -29.51 -10.53
N VAL A 218 -13.41 -28.80 -9.64
CA VAL A 218 -13.01 -27.41 -9.87
C VAL A 218 -12.03 -27.31 -11.03
N ASN A 219 -12.39 -26.53 -12.05
CA ASN A 219 -11.44 -26.10 -13.07
C ASN A 219 -10.89 -24.72 -12.69
N VAL A 220 -9.63 -24.67 -12.26
CA VAL A 220 -8.98 -23.46 -11.73
C VAL A 220 -9.17 -22.24 -12.64
N SER A 221 -8.86 -22.35 -13.94
CA SER A 221 -8.96 -21.18 -14.84
C SER A 221 -10.40 -20.68 -15.02
N ARG A 222 -11.38 -21.58 -15.00
CA ARG A 222 -12.80 -21.22 -15.13
C ARG A 222 -13.35 -20.64 -13.83
N GLU A 223 -12.95 -21.20 -12.70
CA GLU A 223 -13.51 -20.86 -11.39
C GLU A 223 -13.13 -19.43 -10.98
N GLU A 224 -11.91 -18.99 -11.26
CA GLU A 224 -11.50 -17.60 -11.06
C GLU A 224 -12.44 -16.63 -11.77
N THR A 225 -12.83 -16.97 -13.01
CA THR A 225 -13.74 -16.15 -13.81
C THR A 225 -15.16 -16.14 -13.22
N ILE A 226 -15.64 -17.29 -12.73
CA ILE A 226 -16.96 -17.39 -12.09
C ILE A 226 -17.02 -16.53 -10.83
N ILE A 227 -15.98 -16.61 -9.99
CA ILE A 227 -15.89 -15.82 -8.76
C ILE A 227 -15.74 -14.33 -9.10
N ALA A 228 -14.91 -13.98 -10.09
CA ALA A 228 -14.75 -12.59 -10.53
C ALA A 228 -16.06 -11.99 -11.05
N ASP A 229 -16.84 -12.73 -11.83
CA ASP A 229 -18.13 -12.29 -12.34
C ASP A 229 -19.16 -12.13 -11.21
N ASP A 230 -19.13 -13.00 -10.19
CA ASP A 230 -19.95 -12.86 -8.99
C ASP A 230 -19.59 -11.60 -8.19
N ILE A 231 -18.29 -11.33 -7.99
CA ILE A 231 -17.81 -10.08 -7.36
C ILE A 231 -18.31 -8.89 -8.17
N PHE A 232 -18.18 -8.90 -9.49
CA PHE A 232 -18.62 -7.82 -10.37
C PHE A 232 -20.14 -7.57 -10.24
N ARG A 233 -20.93 -8.64 -10.14
CA ARG A 233 -22.37 -8.56 -9.91
C ARG A 233 -22.70 -7.94 -8.54
N ARG A 234 -22.00 -8.33 -7.47
CA ARG A 234 -22.23 -7.83 -6.10
C ARG A 234 -21.88 -6.35 -5.95
N VAL A 235 -20.84 -5.88 -6.63
CA VAL A 235 -20.43 -4.46 -6.58
C VAL A 235 -21.15 -3.57 -7.59
N ALA A 236 -21.84 -4.13 -8.59
CA ALA A 236 -22.44 -3.36 -9.69
C ALA A 236 -23.42 -2.27 -9.23
N ALA A 237 -24.15 -2.51 -8.13
CA ALA A 237 -25.12 -1.57 -7.58
C ALA A 237 -24.53 -0.61 -6.53
N ILE A 238 -23.25 -0.78 -6.18
CA ILE A 238 -22.61 -0.02 -5.11
C ILE A 238 -21.81 1.13 -5.72
N PRO A 239 -22.13 2.40 -5.41
CA PRO A 239 -21.43 3.54 -6.00
C PRO A 239 -19.97 3.58 -5.54
N LEU A 240 -19.10 4.23 -6.33
CA LEU A 240 -17.67 4.45 -6.05
C LEU A 240 -16.76 3.21 -6.00
N VAL A 241 -17.31 2.00 -5.91
CA VAL A 241 -16.50 0.78 -5.87
C VAL A 241 -15.95 0.45 -7.25
N ASP A 242 -14.62 0.41 -7.37
CA ASP A 242 -13.97 -0.09 -8.59
C ASP A 242 -13.95 -1.62 -8.58
N LYS A 243 -14.76 -2.21 -9.47
CA LYS A 243 -14.85 -3.67 -9.64
C LYS A 243 -13.49 -4.31 -9.95
N TYR A 244 -12.59 -3.62 -10.66
CA TYR A 244 -11.28 -4.18 -11.00
C TYR A 244 -10.34 -4.20 -9.79
N LYS A 245 -10.46 -3.22 -8.88
CA LYS A 245 -9.75 -3.29 -7.58
C LYS A 245 -10.23 -4.49 -6.77
N ALA A 246 -11.54 -4.76 -6.75
CA ALA A 246 -12.09 -5.94 -6.07
C ALA A 246 -11.56 -7.25 -6.68
N PHE A 247 -11.45 -7.32 -8.01
CA PHE A 247 -10.84 -8.47 -8.69
C PHE A 247 -9.35 -8.64 -8.38
N GLN A 248 -8.58 -7.56 -8.23
CA GLN A 248 -7.17 -7.67 -7.83
C GLN A 248 -7.01 -8.36 -6.48
N LEU A 249 -7.89 -8.04 -5.51
CA LEU A 249 -7.85 -8.65 -4.18
C LEU A 249 -8.15 -10.15 -4.21
N LEU A 250 -8.93 -10.62 -5.18
CA LEU A 250 -9.11 -12.06 -5.43
C LEU A 250 -7.84 -12.66 -6.04
N ASP A 251 -7.34 -12.06 -7.13
CA ASP A 251 -6.17 -12.53 -7.88
C ASP A 251 -4.90 -12.63 -7.03
N ASP A 252 -4.69 -11.68 -6.10
CA ASP A 252 -3.56 -11.66 -5.17
C ASP A 252 -3.49 -12.93 -4.29
N GLU A 253 -4.66 -13.51 -3.95
CA GLU A 253 -4.76 -14.75 -3.17
C GLU A 253 -4.96 -15.99 -4.06
N TRP A 254 -5.46 -15.81 -5.29
CA TRP A 254 -5.89 -16.90 -6.18
C TRP A 254 -4.78 -17.89 -6.48
N ASN A 255 -3.55 -17.43 -6.74
CA ASN A 255 -2.43 -18.32 -7.08
C ASN A 255 -2.16 -19.37 -5.99
N LYS A 256 -2.33 -19.01 -4.71
CA LYS A 256 -2.14 -19.92 -3.58
C LYS A 256 -3.25 -20.98 -3.58
N VAL A 257 -4.49 -20.53 -3.73
CA VAL A 257 -5.68 -21.40 -3.78
C VAL A 257 -5.62 -22.37 -4.97
N ALA A 258 -5.29 -21.84 -6.16
CA ALA A 258 -5.12 -22.61 -7.39
C ALA A 258 -4.09 -23.72 -7.23
N THR A 259 -2.90 -23.39 -6.70
CA THR A 259 -1.82 -24.36 -6.50
C THR A 259 -2.26 -25.46 -5.54
N ASP A 260 -2.89 -25.11 -4.42
CA ASP A 260 -3.35 -26.11 -3.46
C ASP A 260 -4.45 -27.01 -4.04
N ILE A 261 -5.39 -26.47 -4.81
CA ILE A 261 -6.44 -27.25 -5.48
C ILE A 261 -5.81 -28.26 -6.45
N GLU A 262 -4.84 -27.85 -7.25
CA GLU A 262 -4.14 -28.75 -8.19
C GLU A 262 -3.41 -29.89 -7.46
N ILE A 263 -2.75 -29.57 -6.34
CA ILE A 263 -2.08 -30.57 -5.50
C ILE A 263 -3.11 -31.56 -4.93
N ILE A 264 -4.21 -31.07 -4.33
CA ILE A 264 -5.23 -31.95 -3.74
C ILE A 264 -5.90 -32.83 -4.80
N GLN A 265 -6.18 -32.30 -5.99
CA GLN A 265 -6.76 -33.07 -7.09
C GLN A 265 -5.80 -34.13 -7.64
N THR A 266 -4.49 -33.88 -7.58
CA THR A 266 -3.45 -34.80 -8.11
C THR A 266 -3.05 -35.87 -7.09
N GLU A 267 -2.87 -35.48 -5.83
CA GLU A 267 -2.33 -36.32 -4.75
C GLU A 267 -3.41 -36.90 -3.83
N GLY A 268 -4.64 -36.41 -3.92
CA GLY A 268 -5.78 -36.80 -3.10
C GLY A 268 -5.84 -36.06 -1.76
N PHE A 269 -7.00 -36.09 -1.09
CA PHE A 269 -7.28 -35.26 0.09
C PHE A 269 -6.32 -35.49 1.27
N ASP A 270 -5.68 -36.66 1.38
CA ASP A 270 -4.77 -36.96 2.48
C ASP A 270 -3.50 -36.08 2.47
N CYS A 271 -3.13 -35.48 1.33
CA CYS A 271 -2.00 -34.55 1.24
C CYS A 271 -2.15 -33.32 2.15
N THR A 272 -3.38 -32.96 2.54
CA THR A 272 -3.61 -31.86 3.51
C THR A 272 -3.11 -32.17 4.92
N LYS A 273 -2.82 -33.45 5.20
CA LYS A 273 -2.35 -33.96 6.50
C LYS A 273 -0.86 -34.34 6.47
N ILE A 274 -0.16 -33.98 5.40
CA ILE A 274 1.26 -34.26 5.21
C ILE A 274 2.09 -33.03 5.59
N VAL A 275 3.28 -33.31 6.10
CA VAL A 275 4.28 -32.32 6.48
C VAL A 275 5.58 -32.65 5.76
N ASP A 276 6.12 -31.67 5.05
CA ASP A 276 7.34 -31.78 4.27
C ASP A 276 8.55 -31.19 5.00
N PRO A 277 9.76 -31.71 4.76
CA PRO A 277 11.00 -31.09 5.21
C PRO A 277 11.17 -29.71 4.56
N HIS A 278 11.34 -28.66 5.37
CA HIS A 278 11.67 -27.34 4.84
C HIS A 278 13.20 -27.23 4.64
N TYR A 279 13.64 -26.94 3.41
CA TYR A 279 15.06 -26.81 3.06
C TYR A 279 15.43 -25.35 2.79
N VAL A 280 16.56 -24.93 3.36
CA VAL A 280 17.14 -23.61 3.11
C VAL A 280 18.54 -23.73 2.53
N ILE A 281 18.88 -22.83 1.61
CA ILE A 281 20.20 -22.76 1.02
C ILE A 281 21.12 -21.97 1.96
N LYS A 282 22.13 -22.63 2.54
CA LYS A 282 23.16 -22.00 3.36
C LYS A 282 24.52 -22.09 2.66
N LYS A 283 25.28 -21.00 2.70
CA LYS A 283 26.66 -20.99 2.22
C LYS A 283 27.57 -21.68 3.22
N LYS A 284 28.16 -22.80 2.82
CA LYS A 284 29.18 -23.51 3.59
C LYS A 284 30.43 -23.63 2.70
N ASP A 285 31.55 -23.09 3.18
CA ASP A 285 32.83 -23.06 2.44
C ASP A 285 32.73 -22.44 1.02
N GLY A 286 31.92 -21.40 0.87
CA GLY A 286 31.74 -20.69 -0.40
C GLY A 286 30.87 -21.41 -1.44
N LYS A 287 30.25 -22.54 -1.08
CA LYS A 287 29.26 -23.25 -1.91
C LYS A 287 27.89 -23.22 -1.27
N ASP A 288 26.86 -23.16 -2.11
CA ASP A 288 25.47 -23.24 -1.72
C ASP A 288 25.14 -24.70 -1.38
N VAL A 289 24.71 -24.96 -0.13
CA VAL A 289 24.34 -26.28 0.37
C VAL A 289 22.91 -26.21 0.91
N GLU A 290 22.05 -27.11 0.47
CA GLU A 290 20.70 -27.28 1.02
C GLU A 290 20.79 -27.93 2.39
N VAL A 291 20.28 -27.24 3.41
CA VAL A 291 20.21 -27.72 4.79
C VAL A 291 18.76 -27.74 5.19
N GLN A 292 18.28 -28.88 5.72
CA GLN A 292 16.94 -28.94 6.29
C GLN A 292 16.88 -28.04 7.52
N GLU A 293 15.97 -27.07 7.51
CA GLU A 293 15.70 -26.17 8.62
C GLU A 293 14.19 -26.21 8.91
N GLY A 294 13.81 -27.12 9.80
CA GLY A 294 12.42 -27.28 10.23
C GLY A 294 11.56 -28.11 9.28
N TRP A 295 10.26 -27.86 9.36
CA TRP A 295 9.20 -28.55 8.65
C TRP A 295 8.16 -27.53 8.17
N GLU A 296 7.52 -27.82 7.05
CA GLU A 296 6.40 -27.04 6.53
C GLU A 296 5.23 -27.98 6.21
N GLY A 297 4.00 -27.52 6.41
CA GLY A 297 2.85 -28.33 6.01
C GLY A 297 2.74 -28.32 4.49
N HIS A 298 2.46 -29.48 3.91
CA HIS A 298 2.38 -29.67 2.46
C HIS A 298 1.34 -28.73 1.83
N ILE A 299 0.18 -28.59 2.49
CA ILE A 299 -0.86 -27.61 2.15
C ILE A 299 -1.15 -26.70 3.34
N ILE A 300 -1.37 -27.24 4.54
CA ILE A 300 -1.78 -26.42 5.68
C ILE A 300 -0.53 -25.77 6.33
N PRO A 301 -0.35 -24.44 6.25
CA PRO A 301 0.81 -23.79 6.85
C PRO A 301 0.79 -23.89 8.39
N PHE A 302 1.96 -24.03 8.99
CA PHE A 302 2.13 -24.14 10.44
C PHE A 302 1.54 -22.94 11.20
N ASP A 303 1.68 -21.74 10.61
CA ASP A 303 1.11 -20.50 11.17
C ASP A 303 -0.42 -20.58 11.39
N LEU A 304 -1.16 -21.29 10.53
CA LEU A 304 -2.60 -21.48 10.74
C LEU A 304 -2.87 -22.41 11.93
N ILE A 305 -2.08 -23.46 12.11
CA ILE A 305 -2.20 -24.36 13.27
C ILE A 305 -1.85 -23.60 14.56
N TRP A 306 -0.82 -22.76 14.54
CA TRP A 306 -0.46 -21.91 15.68
C TRP A 306 -1.57 -20.92 16.04
N LYS A 307 -2.25 -20.34 15.04
CA LYS A 307 -3.35 -19.40 15.28
C LYS A 307 -4.63 -20.06 15.79
N THR A 308 -4.87 -21.32 15.45
CA THR A 308 -6.14 -22.00 15.71
C THR A 308 -6.07 -23.00 16.86
N MET A 309 -5.09 -23.91 16.86
CA MET A 309 -5.01 -25.04 17.79
C MET A 309 -3.93 -24.86 18.85
N LEU A 310 -2.76 -24.32 18.49
CA LEU A 310 -1.59 -24.18 19.37
C LEU A 310 -1.33 -22.72 19.78
N LYS A 311 -2.42 -21.99 20.01
CA LYS A 311 -2.40 -20.54 20.25
C LYS A 311 -1.70 -20.18 21.55
N GLU A 312 -1.94 -20.94 22.62
CA GLU A 312 -1.35 -20.64 23.93
C GLU A 312 0.17 -20.88 23.94
N GLU A 313 0.62 -21.94 23.28
CA GLU A 313 2.04 -22.27 23.11
C GLU A 313 2.75 -21.20 22.29
N LYS A 314 2.15 -20.79 21.16
CA LYS A 314 2.72 -19.71 20.34
C LYS A 314 2.78 -18.38 21.11
N GLN A 315 1.72 -18.02 21.86
CA GLN A 315 1.71 -16.80 22.67
C GLN A 315 2.80 -16.78 23.75
N LYS A 316 3.13 -17.94 24.35
CA LYS A 316 4.24 -18.04 25.31
C LYS A 316 5.59 -17.78 24.63
N ILE A 317 5.75 -18.19 23.38
CA ILE A 317 6.96 -17.90 22.59
C ILE A 317 6.98 -16.42 22.20
N ASP A 318 5.87 -15.87 21.72
CA ASP A 318 5.75 -14.44 21.36
C ASP A 318 6.09 -13.51 22.51
N ALA A 319 5.66 -13.85 23.73
CA ALA A 319 5.98 -13.09 24.94
C ALA A 319 7.48 -13.09 25.24
N LYS A 320 8.18 -14.23 25.03
CA LYS A 320 9.64 -14.32 25.19
C LYS A 320 10.38 -13.55 24.09
N GLU A 321 9.88 -13.59 22.85
CA GLU A 321 10.46 -12.83 21.73
C GLU A 321 10.26 -11.32 21.91
N SER A 322 9.10 -10.90 22.40
CA SER A 322 8.83 -9.50 22.77
C SER A 322 9.78 -9.05 23.87
N ARG A 323 10.00 -9.88 24.90
CA ARG A 323 10.99 -9.61 25.95
C ARG A 323 12.41 -9.48 25.40
N LEU A 324 12.81 -10.30 24.42
CA LEU A 324 14.10 -10.17 23.75
C LEU A 324 14.22 -8.83 23.00
N SER A 325 13.15 -8.38 22.34
CA SER A 325 13.12 -7.06 21.69
C SER A 325 13.23 -5.93 22.71
N GLU A 326 12.52 -6.02 23.84
CA GLU A 326 12.63 -5.06 24.94
C GLU A 326 14.05 -4.97 25.49
N ILE A 327 14.71 -6.12 25.69
CA ILE A 327 16.11 -6.16 26.16
C ILE A 327 17.03 -5.45 25.15
N SER A 328 16.82 -5.65 23.85
CA SER A 328 17.58 -4.95 22.81
C SER A 328 17.39 -3.43 22.90
N SER A 329 16.16 -2.96 23.10
CA SER A 329 15.88 -1.53 23.31
C SER A 329 16.54 -1.01 24.59
N SER A 330 16.48 -1.77 25.69
CA SER A 330 17.16 -1.41 26.93
C SER A 330 18.68 -1.33 26.76
N PHE A 331 19.32 -2.16 25.92
CA PHE A 331 20.74 -2.00 25.61
C PHE A 331 21.03 -0.67 24.93
N SER A 332 20.23 -0.28 23.93
CA SER A 332 20.38 1.00 23.24
C SER A 332 20.21 2.19 24.20
N GLU A 333 19.17 2.18 25.04
CA GLU A 333 18.94 3.22 26.04
C GLU A 333 20.10 3.35 27.03
N ILE A 334 20.61 2.22 27.55
CA ILE A 334 21.75 2.24 28.47
C ILE A 334 23.00 2.75 27.75
N LEU A 335 23.23 2.34 26.50
CA LEU A 335 24.38 2.77 25.70
C LEU A 335 24.36 4.28 25.39
N GLU A 336 23.19 4.85 25.13
CA GLU A 336 23.00 6.31 24.96
C GLU A 336 23.21 7.07 26.29
N SER A 337 22.87 6.45 27.42
CA SER A 337 23.03 7.07 28.75
C SER A 337 24.48 7.10 29.26
N ILE A 338 25.43 6.46 28.58
CA ILE A 338 26.85 6.46 28.96
C ILE A 338 27.54 7.63 28.27
N SER A 339 28.27 8.43 29.05
CA SER A 339 29.02 9.59 28.54
C SER A 339 30.13 9.18 27.56
N ASP A 340 30.47 10.07 26.63
CA ASP A 340 31.54 9.80 25.66
C ASP A 340 32.91 9.64 26.36
N ASP A 341 33.17 10.38 27.43
CA ASP A 341 34.37 10.25 28.25
C ASP A 341 34.49 8.86 28.89
N ASP A 342 33.36 8.30 29.37
CA ASP A 342 33.32 6.95 29.94
C ASP A 342 33.50 5.86 28.87
N LYS A 343 32.98 6.09 27.65
CA LYS A 343 33.16 5.20 26.49
C LYS A 343 34.62 5.16 26.04
N GLU A 344 35.27 6.31 25.94
CA GLU A 344 36.70 6.39 25.58
C GLU A 344 37.58 5.73 26.66
N SER A 345 37.29 5.99 27.93
CA SER A 345 38.05 5.44 29.07
C SER A 345 37.88 3.93 29.23
N ASN A 346 36.77 3.37 28.74
CA ASN A 346 36.43 1.95 28.84
C ASN A 346 36.15 1.32 27.47
N SER A 347 36.93 1.69 26.45
CA SER A 347 36.76 1.23 25.06
C SER A 347 36.65 -0.30 24.91
N ASN A 348 37.28 -1.07 25.79
CA ASN A 348 37.17 -2.54 25.80
C ASN A 348 35.75 -3.08 26.06
N LEU A 349 34.82 -2.27 26.58
CA LEU A 349 33.42 -2.68 26.83
C LEU A 349 32.53 -2.53 25.61
N PHE A 350 32.98 -1.81 24.60
CA PHE A 350 32.22 -1.45 23.41
C PHE A 350 32.91 -2.01 22.16
N ASN A 351 32.16 -2.17 21.07
CA ASN A 351 32.74 -2.53 19.78
C ASN A 351 33.47 -1.35 19.14
N ASP A 352 34.14 -1.58 18.01
CA ASP A 352 34.98 -0.57 17.34
C ASP A 352 34.20 0.71 16.93
N GLU A 353 32.87 0.62 16.77
CA GLU A 353 31.98 1.73 16.41
C GLU A 353 31.30 2.40 17.63
N ASN A 354 31.55 1.90 18.85
CA ASN A 354 30.93 2.33 20.11
C ASN A 354 29.38 2.31 20.12
N ASP A 355 28.75 1.54 19.24
CA ASP A 355 27.29 1.43 19.09
C ASP A 355 26.73 0.13 19.71
N ALA A 356 27.59 -0.78 20.18
CA ALA A 356 27.18 -2.00 20.87
C ALA A 356 28.14 -2.42 22.00
N PHE A 357 27.60 -3.11 23.00
CA PHE A 357 28.38 -3.72 24.08
C PHE A 357 29.10 -5.01 23.63
N VAL A 358 30.33 -5.20 24.11
CA VAL A 358 31.05 -6.47 23.96
C VAL A 358 30.68 -7.38 25.14
N ASN A 359 29.72 -8.29 24.91
CA ASN A 359 29.14 -9.15 25.95
C ASN A 359 30.16 -9.84 26.86
N ALA A 360 31.28 -10.32 26.30
CA ALA A 360 32.33 -11.01 27.06
C ALA A 360 33.03 -10.08 28.06
N GLN A 361 33.26 -8.82 27.69
CA GLN A 361 33.99 -7.85 28.49
C GLN A 361 33.08 -7.24 29.56
N VAL A 362 31.83 -6.94 29.21
CA VAL A 362 30.80 -6.53 30.19
C VAL A 362 30.63 -7.59 31.28
N THR A 363 30.51 -8.87 30.89
CA THR A 363 30.37 -9.97 31.86
C THR A 363 31.62 -10.13 32.74
N LYS A 364 32.81 -9.83 32.21
CA LYS A 364 34.08 -9.90 32.97
C LYS A 364 34.18 -8.75 33.97
N MET A 365 33.84 -7.53 33.57
CA MET A 365 33.83 -6.35 34.43
C MET A 365 32.78 -6.50 35.54
N ALA A 366 31.57 -6.94 35.20
CA ALA A 366 30.51 -7.21 36.18
C ALA A 366 30.94 -8.19 37.29
N LYS A 367 31.75 -9.22 36.96
CA LYS A 367 32.28 -10.17 37.95
C LYS A 367 33.34 -9.58 38.89
N SER A 368 34.07 -8.55 38.44
CA SER A 368 35.04 -7.82 39.28
C SER A 368 34.39 -6.78 40.19
N LEU A 369 33.17 -6.35 39.88
CA LEU A 369 32.40 -5.40 40.67
C LEU A 369 31.73 -6.11 41.86
N LYS A 370 32.10 -5.74 43.10
CA LYS A 370 31.52 -6.27 44.35
C LYS A 370 31.15 -5.11 45.27
N GLY A 371 29.99 -4.49 45.03
CA GLY A 371 29.51 -3.36 45.82
C GLY A 371 28.13 -2.88 45.39
N LYS A 372 27.56 -1.92 46.15
CA LYS A 372 26.43 -1.10 45.69
C LYS A 372 27.01 0.16 45.06
N TYR A 373 26.63 0.44 43.83
CA TYR A 373 27.07 1.60 43.08
C TYR A 373 25.92 2.60 42.92
N ALA A 374 26.24 3.86 42.62
CA ALA A 374 25.22 4.88 42.38
C ALA A 374 24.39 4.51 41.14
N GLU A 375 23.11 4.91 41.12
CA GLU A 375 22.15 4.46 40.11
C GLU A 375 22.61 4.82 38.68
N ASP A 376 23.23 5.99 38.51
CA ASP A 376 23.71 6.53 37.24
C ASP A 376 25.19 6.18 36.91
N SER A 377 25.87 5.45 37.81
CA SER A 377 27.27 5.07 37.61
C SER A 377 27.47 4.05 36.49
N LEU A 378 28.62 4.12 35.81
CA LEU A 378 29.01 3.16 34.78
C LEU A 378 29.02 1.73 35.33
N GLU A 379 29.46 1.52 36.57
CA GLU A 379 29.48 0.22 37.22
C GLU A 379 28.08 -0.36 37.42
N ASN A 380 27.08 0.46 37.75
CA ASN A 380 25.69 0.00 37.87
C ASN A 380 25.08 -0.31 36.50
N LYS A 381 25.36 0.52 35.49
CA LYS A 381 24.97 0.28 34.09
C LYS A 381 25.57 -1.03 33.56
N VAL A 382 26.85 -1.29 33.82
CA VAL A 382 27.54 -2.55 33.47
C VAL A 382 26.90 -3.76 34.17
N LEU A 383 26.52 -3.64 35.45
CA LEU A 383 25.81 -4.71 36.17
C LEU A 383 24.41 -4.97 35.60
N MET A 384 23.69 -3.93 35.19
CA MET A 384 22.38 -4.04 34.54
C MET A 384 22.49 -4.72 33.17
N VAL A 385 23.43 -4.27 32.33
CA VAL A 385 23.72 -4.87 31.02
C VAL A 385 24.15 -6.33 31.18
N SER A 386 25.00 -6.66 32.16
CA SER A 386 25.40 -8.06 32.41
C SER A 386 24.21 -8.96 32.77
N LYS A 387 23.24 -8.48 33.56
CA LYS A 387 22.02 -9.24 33.86
C LYS A 387 21.15 -9.42 32.62
N LEU A 388 20.98 -8.36 31.84
CA LEU A 388 20.24 -8.39 30.59
C LEU A 388 20.88 -9.35 29.57
N ILE A 389 22.21 -9.43 29.49
CA ILE A 389 22.93 -10.41 28.64
C ILE A 389 22.64 -11.85 29.10
N GLU A 390 22.64 -12.11 30.41
CA GLU A 390 22.30 -13.44 30.94
C GLU A 390 20.84 -13.81 30.67
N GLU A 391 19.92 -12.87 30.88
CA GLU A 391 18.49 -13.02 30.56
C GLU A 391 18.28 -13.26 29.06
N GLU A 392 18.90 -12.45 28.19
CA GLU A 392 18.83 -12.59 26.74
C GLU A 392 19.34 -13.96 26.27
N LYS A 393 20.46 -14.43 26.83
CA LYS A 393 21.03 -15.74 26.51
C LYS A 393 20.10 -16.87 26.93
N GLN A 394 19.49 -16.77 28.11
CA GLN A 394 18.56 -17.77 28.60
C GLN A 394 17.25 -17.78 27.79
N LEU A 395 16.69 -16.60 27.52
CA LEU A 395 15.50 -16.44 26.68
C LEU A 395 15.73 -16.95 25.26
N LYS A 396 16.87 -16.63 24.61
CA LYS A 396 17.21 -17.17 23.28
C LYS A 396 17.25 -18.69 23.27
N LYS A 397 17.80 -19.31 24.32
CA LYS A 397 17.81 -20.77 24.47
C LYS A 397 16.39 -21.31 24.65
N ASP A 398 15.61 -20.69 25.51
CA ASP A 398 14.24 -21.13 25.82
C ASP A 398 13.29 -20.95 24.63
N VAL A 399 13.42 -19.86 23.86
CA VAL A 399 12.70 -19.64 22.60
C VAL A 399 13.05 -20.74 21.61
N LYS A 400 14.34 -21.06 21.43
CA LYS A 400 14.77 -22.13 20.52
C LYS A 400 14.19 -23.49 20.91
N VAL A 401 14.20 -23.82 22.20
CA VAL A 401 13.63 -25.09 22.71
C VAL A 401 12.13 -25.12 22.50
N CYS A 402 11.40 -24.10 22.96
CA CYS A 402 9.95 -24.03 22.81
C CYS A 402 9.50 -24.02 21.34
N LEU A 403 10.25 -23.37 20.44
CA LEU A 403 9.97 -23.42 19.00
C LEU A 403 10.13 -24.83 18.45
N SER A 404 11.21 -25.54 18.81
CA SER A 404 11.39 -26.92 18.36
C SER A 404 10.33 -27.88 18.90
N GLU A 405 9.87 -27.68 20.13
CA GLU A 405 8.75 -28.43 20.71
C GLU A 405 7.43 -28.10 19.98
N LEU A 406 7.17 -26.82 19.74
CA LEU A 406 6.00 -26.35 19.00
C LEU A 406 5.97 -26.93 17.58
N GLU A 407 7.09 -26.97 16.85
CA GLU A 407 7.16 -27.58 15.52
C GLU A 407 6.82 -29.07 15.53
N VAL A 408 7.33 -29.81 16.52
CA VAL A 408 7.02 -31.25 16.68
C VAL A 408 5.55 -31.46 16.97
N ASP A 409 4.96 -30.64 17.85
CA ASP A 409 3.54 -30.74 18.20
C ASP A 409 2.64 -30.27 17.05
N THR A 410 3.10 -29.27 16.27
CA THR A 410 2.42 -28.82 15.04
C THR A 410 2.40 -29.92 14.00
N LYS A 411 3.52 -30.63 13.81
CA LYS A 411 3.59 -31.77 12.89
C LYS A 411 2.58 -32.85 13.28
N LYS A 412 2.58 -33.26 14.55
CA LYS A 412 1.61 -34.24 15.07
C LYS A 412 0.18 -33.75 14.91
N ALA A 413 -0.08 -32.45 15.11
CA ALA A 413 -1.40 -31.89 14.95
C ALA A 413 -1.88 -32.03 13.50
N ILE A 414 -1.04 -31.68 12.51
CA ILE A 414 -1.35 -31.79 11.07
C ILE A 414 -1.62 -33.24 10.68
N GLU A 415 -0.76 -34.17 11.09
CA GLU A 415 -0.88 -35.60 10.77
C GLU A 415 -2.16 -36.24 11.35
N ASN A 416 -2.73 -35.67 12.42
CA ASN A 416 -3.92 -36.18 13.10
C ASN A 416 -5.19 -35.34 12.86
N LEU A 417 -5.20 -34.43 11.88
CA LEU A 417 -6.38 -33.61 11.58
C LEU A 417 -7.58 -34.47 11.13
N SER A 418 -8.76 -34.19 11.70
CA SER A 418 -10.02 -34.71 11.15
C SER A 418 -10.34 -34.04 9.81
N ASN A 419 -11.17 -34.68 8.99
CA ASN A 419 -11.58 -34.09 7.71
C ASN A 419 -12.36 -32.77 7.93
N GLU A 420 -13.17 -32.67 8.99
CA GLU A 420 -13.86 -31.40 9.30
C GLU A 420 -12.86 -30.31 9.70
N GLN A 421 -11.82 -30.64 10.47
CA GLN A 421 -10.78 -29.69 10.85
C GLN A 421 -9.97 -29.21 9.66
N VAL A 422 -9.63 -30.10 8.71
CA VAL A 422 -8.99 -29.72 7.45
C VAL A 422 -9.86 -28.72 6.69
N ILE A 423 -11.16 -29.00 6.56
CA ILE A 423 -12.09 -28.10 5.85
C ILE A 423 -12.10 -26.70 6.50
N GLU A 424 -12.17 -26.61 7.82
CA GLU A 424 -12.12 -25.31 8.52
C GLU A 424 -10.78 -24.59 8.32
N LEU A 425 -9.67 -25.32 8.28
CA LEU A 425 -8.34 -24.76 7.99
C LEU A 425 -8.21 -24.30 6.54
N LEU A 426 -8.80 -25.03 5.58
CA LEU A 426 -8.87 -24.61 4.17
C LEU A 426 -9.74 -23.36 4.02
N LYS A 427 -10.87 -23.24 4.73
CA LYS A 427 -11.65 -21.99 4.78
C LYS A 427 -10.80 -20.84 5.33
N ALA A 428 -10.05 -21.08 6.41
CA ALA A 428 -9.16 -20.08 6.99
C ALA A 428 -8.00 -19.69 6.06
N LYS A 429 -7.48 -20.64 5.26
CA LYS A 429 -6.40 -20.40 4.30
C LYS A 429 -6.86 -19.69 3.02
N TRP A 430 -7.98 -20.13 2.44
CA TRP A 430 -8.40 -19.70 1.10
C TRP A 430 -9.48 -18.63 1.13
N ILE A 431 -10.48 -18.76 2.01
CA ILE A 431 -11.69 -17.94 1.97
C ILE A 431 -11.53 -16.69 2.83
N ASN A 432 -11.09 -16.85 4.07
CA ASN A 432 -11.00 -15.73 5.02
C ASN A 432 -10.13 -14.58 4.49
N PRO A 433 -8.93 -14.80 3.91
CA PRO A 433 -8.12 -13.71 3.38
C PRO A 433 -8.83 -12.94 2.25
N VAL A 434 -9.48 -13.65 1.34
CA VAL A 434 -10.23 -13.05 0.22
C VAL A 434 -11.41 -12.23 0.74
N VAL A 435 -12.20 -12.79 1.66
CA VAL A 435 -13.35 -12.10 2.27
C VAL A 435 -12.90 -10.89 3.09
N GLU A 436 -11.84 -11.02 3.90
CA GLU A 436 -11.29 -9.92 4.70
C GLU A 436 -10.74 -8.79 3.82
N ASN A 437 -10.06 -9.11 2.73
CA ASN A 437 -9.52 -8.12 1.82
C ASN A 437 -10.65 -7.37 1.09
N ILE A 438 -11.65 -8.09 0.59
CA ILE A 438 -12.81 -7.51 -0.09
C ILE A 438 -13.68 -6.67 0.87
N THR A 439 -13.86 -7.10 2.11
CA THR A 439 -14.63 -6.34 3.11
C THR A 439 -13.96 -5.03 3.53
N LYS A 440 -12.63 -4.91 3.40
CA LYS A 440 -11.88 -3.67 3.64
C LYS A 440 -11.97 -2.67 2.48
N LEU A 441 -12.39 -3.09 1.29
CA LEU A 441 -12.42 -2.26 0.08
C LEU A 441 -13.19 -0.93 0.25
N PRO A 442 -14.39 -0.89 0.87
CA PRO A 442 -15.10 0.37 1.10
C PRO A 442 -14.32 1.32 2.00
N SER A 443 -13.65 0.81 3.04
CA SER A 443 -12.82 1.63 3.93
C SER A 443 -11.63 2.23 3.22
N ILE A 444 -10.97 1.47 2.33
CA ILE A 444 -9.86 1.97 1.51
C ILE A 444 -10.35 3.15 0.63
N LEU A 445 -11.50 2.99 -0.03
CA LEU A 445 -12.07 4.03 -0.88
C LEU A 445 -12.43 5.31 -0.08
N ILE A 446 -13.12 5.16 1.06
CA ILE A 446 -13.46 6.30 1.92
C ILE A 446 -12.20 7.01 2.41
N ASN A 447 -11.16 6.26 2.81
CA ASN A 447 -9.88 6.83 3.23
C ASN A 447 -9.16 7.58 2.10
N GLU A 448 -9.21 7.09 0.86
CA GLU A 448 -8.68 7.81 -0.32
C GLU A 448 -9.37 9.17 -0.48
N TYR A 449 -10.70 9.22 -0.42
CA TYR A 449 -11.45 10.49 -0.50
C TYR A 449 -11.20 11.41 0.69
N LEU A 450 -11.14 10.84 1.89
CA LEU A 450 -10.84 11.57 3.12
C LEU A 450 -9.47 12.23 3.06
N SER A 451 -8.45 11.53 2.55
CA SER A 451 -7.11 12.09 2.37
C SER A 451 -7.12 13.32 1.44
N LYS A 452 -7.92 13.28 0.36
CA LYS A 452 -8.08 14.40 -0.59
C LYS A 452 -8.83 15.57 0.03
N LEU A 453 -9.89 15.31 0.80
CA LEU A 453 -10.64 16.35 1.52
C LEU A 453 -9.80 17.02 2.62
N ILE A 454 -8.99 16.26 3.35
CA ILE A 454 -8.02 16.83 4.31
C ILE A 454 -6.94 17.64 3.59
N LYS A 455 -6.48 17.21 2.41
CA LYS A 455 -5.56 18.02 1.60
C LYS A 455 -6.22 19.35 1.20
N LEU A 456 -7.48 19.31 0.77
CA LEU A 456 -8.25 20.49 0.40
C LEU A 456 -8.47 21.45 1.59
N SER A 457 -8.75 20.92 2.79
CA SER A 457 -8.92 21.77 3.98
C SER A 457 -7.63 22.50 4.34
N LYS A 458 -6.50 21.79 4.28
CA LYS A 458 -5.17 22.36 4.56
C LYS A 458 -4.71 23.37 3.52
N LYS A 459 -5.11 23.19 2.25
CA LYS A 459 -4.64 23.99 1.11
C LYS A 459 -4.79 25.50 1.33
N TYR A 460 -5.93 25.95 1.86
CA TYR A 460 -6.23 27.38 2.07
C TYR A 460 -6.28 27.77 3.56
N THR A 461 -5.66 26.98 4.44
CA THR A 461 -5.68 27.25 5.90
C THR A 461 -4.78 28.43 6.28
N ILE A 462 -3.55 28.44 5.75
CA ILE A 462 -2.57 29.51 5.94
C ILE A 462 -2.82 30.53 4.83
N THR A 463 -3.24 31.73 5.22
CA THR A 463 -3.59 32.80 4.28
C THR A 463 -2.57 33.92 4.38
N LEU A 464 -2.42 34.72 3.32
CA LEU A 464 -1.51 35.87 3.34
C LEU A 464 -1.85 36.84 4.49
N ILE A 465 -3.14 37.07 4.75
CA ILE A 465 -3.57 37.96 5.84
C ILE A 465 -3.16 37.42 7.21
N LYS A 466 -3.34 36.12 7.46
CA LYS A 466 -2.91 35.51 8.71
C LYS A 466 -1.40 35.56 8.89
N LEU A 467 -0.65 35.30 7.80
CA LEU A 467 0.81 35.41 7.82
C LEU A 467 1.25 36.85 8.13
N ASP A 468 0.63 37.86 7.51
CA ASP A 468 0.94 39.26 7.80
C ASP A 468 0.60 39.65 9.25
N GLU A 469 -0.49 39.11 9.81
CA GLU A 469 -0.83 39.29 11.23
C GLU A 469 0.17 38.59 12.16
N GLU A 470 0.58 37.36 11.85
CA GLU A 470 1.60 36.61 12.60
C GLU A 470 2.98 37.28 12.54
N ILE A 471 3.37 37.81 11.38
CA ILE A 471 4.59 38.60 11.20
C ILE A 471 4.53 39.82 12.10
N LYS A 472 3.46 40.61 12.04
CA LYS A 472 3.31 41.81 12.90
C LYS A 472 3.32 41.48 14.39
N ASN A 473 2.67 40.39 14.80
CA ASN A 473 2.66 39.94 16.19
C ASN A 473 4.07 39.49 16.63
N SER A 474 4.79 38.77 15.77
CA SER A 474 6.16 38.32 16.04
C SER A 474 7.14 39.50 16.10
N GLU A 475 7.02 40.45 15.18
CA GLU A 475 7.78 41.71 15.17
C GLU A 475 7.53 42.53 16.44
N SER A 476 6.27 42.62 16.88
CA SER A 476 5.89 43.31 18.12
C SER A 476 6.46 42.62 19.35
N SER A 477 6.34 41.29 19.44
CA SER A 477 6.90 40.51 20.55
C SER A 477 8.42 40.61 20.61
N LEU A 478 9.11 40.55 19.47
CA LEU A 478 10.56 40.72 19.41
C LEU A 478 10.96 42.14 19.85
N ALA A 479 10.19 43.16 19.45
CA ALA A 479 10.41 44.53 19.89
C ALA A 479 10.25 44.71 21.40
N GLU A 480 9.32 43.99 22.04
CA GLU A 480 9.14 43.95 23.50
C GLU A 480 10.30 43.23 24.19
N MET A 481 10.73 42.07 23.68
CA MET A 481 11.88 41.34 24.23
C MET A 481 13.18 42.14 24.18
N ILE A 482 13.36 42.98 23.14
CA ILE A 482 14.51 43.88 23.03
C ILE A 482 14.51 44.93 24.17
N ASP A 483 13.34 45.38 24.64
CA ASP A 483 13.23 46.34 25.74
C ASP A 483 13.69 45.76 27.09
N GLU A 484 13.72 44.43 27.22
CA GLU A 484 14.16 43.72 28.43
C GLU A 484 15.68 43.48 28.49
N LEU A 485 16.42 43.79 27.42
CA LEU A 485 17.86 43.57 27.34
C LEU A 485 18.65 44.74 27.96
N ASP A 486 19.63 44.41 28.80
CA ASP A 486 20.61 45.38 29.33
C ASP A 486 21.93 45.27 28.54
N ALA A 487 22.42 46.40 28.01
CA ALA A 487 23.59 46.45 27.13
C ALA A 487 24.32 47.81 27.22
N ASN A 488 25.51 47.91 26.63
CA ASN A 488 26.23 49.19 26.59
C ASN A 488 25.56 50.20 25.65
N GLU A 489 25.96 51.47 25.73
CA GLU A 489 25.33 52.58 24.99
C GLU A 489 25.28 52.38 23.46
N PHE A 490 26.31 51.76 22.88
CA PHE A 490 26.37 51.53 21.43
C PHE A 490 25.44 50.39 21.01
N ASP A 491 25.36 49.33 21.81
CA ASP A 491 24.47 48.21 21.58
C ASP A 491 23.00 48.63 21.74
N LEU A 492 22.67 49.44 22.76
CA LEU A 492 21.33 50.01 22.93
C LEU A 492 20.91 50.90 21.74
N LYS A 493 21.84 51.66 21.15
CA LYS A 493 21.56 52.43 19.93
C LYS A 493 21.26 51.51 18.74
N GLY A 494 22.02 50.42 18.58
CA GLY A 494 21.77 49.41 17.54
C GLY A 494 20.43 48.70 17.71
N LEU A 495 20.11 48.29 18.94
CA LEU A 495 18.84 47.64 19.30
C LEU A 495 17.63 48.56 19.03
N ASN A 496 17.75 49.86 19.32
CA ASN A 496 16.70 50.83 19.04
C ASN A 496 16.46 51.05 17.52
N GLU A 497 17.51 51.03 16.69
CA GLU A 497 17.34 51.10 15.23
C GLU A 497 16.72 49.81 14.68
N PHE A 498 17.15 48.65 15.19
CA PHE A 498 16.55 47.37 14.81
C PHE A 498 15.06 47.29 15.17
N LYS A 499 14.66 47.81 16.34
CA LYS A 499 13.26 47.93 16.75
C LYS A 499 12.41 48.78 15.79
N LYS A 500 12.97 49.87 15.24
CA LYS A 500 12.25 50.71 14.24
C LYS A 500 11.96 49.93 12.96
N LEU A 501 12.92 49.12 12.51
CA LEU A 501 12.78 48.27 11.33
C LEU A 501 11.67 47.22 11.51
N LEU A 502 11.57 46.60 12.69
CA LEU A 502 10.49 45.65 13.02
C LEU A 502 9.10 46.31 13.06
N GLY A 503 9.01 47.59 13.42
CA GLY A 503 7.74 48.34 13.45
C GLY A 503 7.29 48.90 12.10
N GLY A 504 7.98 48.56 11.00
CA GLY A 504 7.66 49.03 9.65
C GLY A 504 7.80 50.54 9.44
N LYS A 505 8.71 51.21 10.17
CA LYS A 505 8.99 52.65 10.04
C LYS A 505 10.24 52.98 9.25
#